data_AF-A0A5D3FMI9-F1
#
_entry.id   AF-A0A5D3FMI9-F1
#
_cell.length_a   1.000
_cell.length_b   1.000
_cell.length_c   1.000
_cell.angle_alpha   90.00
_cell.angle_beta   90.00
_cell.angle_gamma   90.00
#
_symmetry.space_group_name_H-M   'P 1'
#
loop_
_entity.id
_entity.type
_entity.pdbx_description
1 polymer ?
#
loop_
_entity_poly.entity_id
_entity_poly.type
_entity_poly.pdbx_seq_one_letter_code
_entity_poly.pdbx_strand_id
1 'polypeptide(L)'
;MAPPRNLRPRAHPPSTDRQSPPLWKRLKVRLFTLGGLAVASVMTLVLLPVAKDVLSDKAQRATAEPPMWASAASKEPEAGCMALRDPPGARDRAAVRLDSGVEDVARRLGGAWIGELPIDLSLRGGSGQATITGIEIRPREKARPAASAAVLCHSSAGTPPVAQLTADLDATPPVVKIGGKRYGDGSVITVAAGEQIPAHLVVSITRGYLEFDIAVRYAHRNKAAESLVVYDGDPKLKRPFRVTGPAPRYRSIFVKGSGYDEATVRKACRFLPLKGC
;
A
#
# COMPACT_ATOMS: atom_id res chain seq x y z
N MET A 1 -52.32 -38.71 11.60
CA MET A 1 -52.55 -38.69 10.14
C MET A 1 -51.21 -38.53 9.43
N ALA A 2 -50.91 -39.49 8.56
CA ALA A 2 -49.67 -39.62 7.76
C ALA A 2 -49.55 -38.49 6.70
N PRO A 3 -48.40 -38.29 5.97
CA PRO A 3 -47.33 -39.27 5.77
C PRO A 3 -45.86 -38.76 5.80
N PRO A 4 -44.90 -39.72 5.86
CA PRO A 4 -43.46 -39.49 5.88
C PRO A 4 -42.84 -39.24 4.50
N ARG A 5 -41.71 -38.50 4.48
CA ARG A 5 -40.92 -38.20 3.27
C ARG A 5 -39.98 -39.36 2.91
N ASN A 6 -40.14 -39.83 1.68
CA ASN A 6 -39.40 -40.93 1.05
C ASN A 6 -37.90 -40.65 0.84
N LEU A 7 -37.09 -41.64 1.21
CA LEU A 7 -35.71 -41.85 0.80
C LEU A 7 -35.68 -42.28 -0.68
N ARG A 8 -34.85 -41.62 -1.51
CA ARG A 8 -34.57 -42.06 -2.89
C ARG A 8 -33.32 -42.96 -2.92
N PRO A 9 -33.36 -44.13 -3.59
CA PRO A 9 -32.20 -44.99 -3.79
C PRO A 9 -31.22 -44.44 -4.85
N ARG A 10 -29.92 -44.66 -4.62
CA ARG A 10 -28.85 -44.49 -5.62
C ARG A 10 -28.92 -45.63 -6.64
N ALA A 11 -28.94 -45.28 -7.93
CA ALA A 11 -28.78 -46.22 -9.03
C ALA A 11 -27.30 -46.28 -9.44
N HIS A 12 -26.76 -47.50 -9.53
CA HIS A 12 -25.45 -47.80 -10.13
C HIS A 12 -25.58 -47.84 -11.67
N PRO A 13 -24.62 -47.28 -12.43
CA PRO A 13 -24.57 -47.46 -13.88
C PRO A 13 -24.02 -48.85 -14.27
N PRO A 14 -24.50 -49.43 -15.39
CA PRO A 14 -24.13 -50.78 -15.83
C PRO A 14 -22.71 -50.86 -16.42
N SER A 15 -22.12 -52.05 -16.28
CA SER A 15 -20.86 -52.49 -16.88
C SER A 15 -20.93 -52.48 -18.40
N THR A 16 -20.13 -51.63 -19.05
CA THR A 16 -19.93 -51.66 -20.50
C THR A 16 -18.87 -52.68 -20.89
N ASP A 17 -19.30 -53.53 -21.81
CA ASP A 17 -18.62 -54.66 -22.39
C ASP A 17 -17.37 -54.29 -23.20
N ARG A 18 -16.42 -55.22 -23.21
CA ARG A 18 -15.06 -55.07 -23.72
C ARG A 18 -15.01 -55.44 -25.20
N GLN A 19 -15.10 -54.45 -26.10
CA GLN A 19 -14.87 -54.66 -27.54
C GLN A 19 -13.42 -54.35 -27.91
N SER A 20 -12.69 -55.41 -28.30
CA SER A 20 -11.33 -55.36 -28.83
C SER A 20 -11.29 -54.72 -30.22
N PRO A 21 -10.45 -53.71 -30.49
CA PRO A 21 -10.33 -53.12 -31.83
C PRO A 21 -9.48 -54.00 -32.79
N PRO A 22 -9.80 -54.00 -34.10
CA PRO A 22 -9.23 -54.92 -35.09
C PRO A 22 -7.75 -54.67 -35.45
N LEU A 23 -7.05 -55.78 -35.73
CA LEU A 23 -5.59 -55.96 -35.90
C LEU A 23 -4.91 -55.11 -36.99
N TRP A 24 -5.64 -54.58 -37.97
CA TRP A 24 -5.04 -53.83 -39.09
C TRP A 24 -4.53 -52.43 -38.73
N LYS A 25 -4.94 -51.86 -37.59
CA LYS A 25 -4.38 -50.58 -37.08
C LYS A 25 -2.98 -50.73 -36.45
N ARG A 26 -2.44 -51.94 -36.28
CA ARG A 26 -1.12 -52.16 -35.68
C ARG A 26 0.05 -52.13 -36.66
N LEU A 27 -0.19 -52.06 -37.97
CA LEU A 27 0.90 -52.16 -38.97
C LEU A 27 1.44 -50.82 -39.50
N LYS A 28 0.76 -49.68 -39.27
CA LYS A 28 1.22 -48.35 -39.77
C LYS A 28 2.17 -47.59 -38.83
N VAL A 29 2.47 -48.10 -37.64
CA VAL A 29 3.25 -47.36 -36.62
C VAL A 29 4.77 -47.61 -36.71
N ARG A 30 5.25 -48.51 -37.59
CA ARG A 30 6.66 -48.94 -37.58
C ARG A 30 7.63 -48.21 -38.52
N LEU A 31 7.25 -47.12 -39.19
CA LEU A 31 8.16 -46.39 -40.10
C LEU A 31 8.48 -44.94 -39.69
N PHE A 32 7.91 -44.41 -38.60
CA PHE A 32 8.21 -43.05 -38.12
C PHE A 32 9.06 -42.97 -36.85
N THR A 33 9.48 -44.11 -36.29
CA THR A 33 10.14 -44.14 -34.96
C THR A 33 11.66 -44.11 -34.99
N LEU A 34 12.34 -44.18 -36.15
CA LEU A 34 13.81 -44.24 -36.21
C LEU A 34 14.51 -42.96 -36.70
N GLY A 35 13.80 -42.00 -37.31
CA GLY A 35 14.40 -40.72 -37.74
C GLY A 35 14.30 -39.58 -36.70
N GLY A 36 13.29 -39.60 -35.83
CA GLY A 36 13.00 -38.48 -34.90
C GLY A 36 13.78 -38.49 -33.58
N LEU A 37 14.42 -39.60 -33.22
CA LEU A 37 15.06 -39.78 -31.92
C LEU A 37 16.49 -39.21 -31.82
N ALA A 38 17.18 -39.02 -32.95
CA ALA A 38 18.53 -38.45 -32.97
C ALA A 38 18.51 -36.91 -32.89
N VAL A 39 17.49 -36.24 -33.44
CA VAL A 39 17.40 -34.76 -33.40
C VAL A 39 16.84 -34.26 -32.06
N ALA A 40 15.91 -35.02 -31.45
CA ALA A 40 15.34 -34.67 -30.15
C ALA A 40 16.35 -34.76 -28.99
N SER A 41 17.35 -35.65 -29.08
CA SER A 41 18.38 -35.87 -28.05
C SER A 41 19.50 -34.83 -28.07
N VAL A 42 19.86 -34.28 -29.23
CA VAL A 42 20.84 -33.19 -29.33
C VAL A 42 20.24 -31.85 -28.88
N MET A 43 18.96 -31.60 -29.16
CA MET A 43 18.27 -30.39 -28.68
C MET A 43 18.03 -30.40 -27.16
N THR A 44 17.79 -31.56 -26.53
CA THR A 44 17.70 -31.62 -25.05
C THR A 44 19.05 -31.38 -24.38
N LEU A 45 20.16 -31.88 -24.93
CA LEU A 45 21.49 -31.74 -24.32
C LEU A 45 22.06 -30.32 -24.33
N VAL A 46 21.67 -29.48 -25.30
CA VAL A 46 22.13 -28.08 -25.37
C VAL A 46 21.20 -27.13 -24.58
N LEU A 47 19.90 -27.43 -24.47
CA LEU A 47 18.94 -26.58 -23.74
C LEU A 47 18.87 -26.85 -22.23
N LEU A 48 19.22 -28.06 -21.77
CA LEU A 48 19.21 -28.42 -20.35
C LEU A 48 20.21 -27.65 -19.46
N PRO A 49 21.47 -27.38 -19.86
CA PRO A 49 22.37 -26.58 -19.03
C PRO A 49 21.91 -25.12 -18.93
N VAL A 50 21.50 -24.51 -20.05
CA VAL A 50 21.02 -23.11 -20.07
C VAL A 50 19.73 -22.94 -19.26
N ALA A 51 18.81 -23.90 -19.33
CA ALA A 51 17.58 -23.88 -18.53
C ALA A 51 17.87 -24.05 -17.02
N LYS A 52 18.84 -24.90 -16.64
CA LYS A 52 19.25 -25.06 -15.23
C LYS A 52 19.86 -23.79 -14.67
N ASP A 53 20.73 -23.12 -15.42
CA ASP A 53 21.37 -21.89 -14.95
C ASP A 53 20.36 -20.75 -14.81
N VAL A 54 19.44 -20.58 -15.77
CA VAL A 54 18.39 -19.54 -15.71
C VAL A 54 17.34 -19.84 -14.63
N LEU A 55 17.00 -21.10 -14.41
CA LEU A 55 16.06 -21.50 -13.34
C LEU A 55 16.70 -21.42 -11.95
N SER A 56 17.99 -21.76 -11.83
CA SER A 56 18.76 -21.64 -10.58
C SER A 56 18.92 -20.16 -10.20
N ASP A 57 19.24 -19.29 -11.14
CA ASP A 57 19.37 -17.85 -10.90
C ASP A 57 18.05 -17.22 -10.47
N LYS A 58 16.92 -17.63 -11.07
CA LYS A 58 15.59 -17.16 -10.66
C LYS A 58 15.17 -17.73 -9.32
N ALA A 59 15.50 -18.99 -9.02
CA ALA A 59 15.22 -19.61 -7.73
C ALA A 59 16.07 -18.98 -6.61
N GLN A 60 17.35 -18.69 -6.85
CA GLN A 60 18.22 -17.97 -5.92
C GLN A 60 17.77 -16.52 -5.73
N ARG A 61 17.28 -15.82 -6.77
CA ARG A 61 16.69 -14.49 -6.60
C ARG A 61 15.37 -14.52 -5.83
N ALA A 62 14.61 -15.62 -5.88
CA ALA A 62 13.37 -15.78 -5.13
C ALA A 62 13.60 -16.10 -3.65
N THR A 63 14.74 -16.68 -3.29
CA THR A 63 15.13 -16.99 -1.90
C THR A 63 16.12 -15.99 -1.29
N ALA A 64 16.75 -15.14 -2.11
CA ALA A 64 17.63 -14.09 -1.64
C ALA A 64 16.86 -13.02 -0.87
N GLU A 65 17.29 -12.77 0.35
CA GLU A 65 16.80 -11.68 1.17
C GLU A 65 17.00 -10.35 0.43
N PRO A 66 15.96 -9.49 0.33
CA PRO A 66 16.06 -8.27 -0.45
C PRO A 66 17.15 -7.36 0.12
N PRO A 67 17.75 -6.49 -0.72
CA PRO A 67 18.84 -5.62 -0.27
C PRO A 67 18.40 -4.60 0.78
N MET A 68 17.11 -4.27 0.81
CA MET A 68 16.50 -3.31 1.71
C MET A 68 15.02 -3.65 1.90
N TRP A 69 14.50 -3.31 3.08
CA TRP A 69 13.07 -3.17 3.32
C TRP A 69 12.74 -1.73 3.70
N ALA A 70 11.55 -1.29 3.33
CA ALA A 70 10.97 -0.06 3.84
C ALA A 70 9.52 -0.32 4.22
N SER A 71 9.10 0.23 5.35
CA SER A 71 7.70 0.33 5.74
C SER A 71 7.38 1.77 6.14
N ALA A 72 6.11 2.11 6.08
CA ALA A 72 5.65 3.44 6.43
C ALA A 72 4.28 3.36 7.09
N ALA A 73 4.02 4.29 8.00
CA ALA A 73 2.70 4.47 8.58
C ALA A 73 2.43 5.96 8.75
N SER A 74 1.24 6.40 8.35
CA SER A 74 0.72 7.69 8.76
C SER A 74 0.56 7.70 10.28
N LYS A 75 0.91 8.83 10.88
CA LYS A 75 0.75 9.05 12.32
C LYS A 75 -0.33 10.09 12.53
N GLU A 76 -1.19 9.87 13.52
CA GLU A 76 -2.08 10.91 14.02
C GLU A 76 -1.22 12.09 14.52
N PRO A 77 -1.36 13.29 13.92
CA PRO A 77 -0.75 14.50 14.44
C PRO A 77 -1.18 14.68 15.89
N GLU A 78 -0.34 15.27 16.73
CA GLU A 78 -0.70 15.42 18.14
C GLU A 78 -1.92 16.34 18.31
N ALA A 79 -1.98 17.41 17.54
CA ALA A 79 -3.14 18.28 17.44
C ALA A 79 -3.47 18.53 15.97
N GLY A 80 -4.76 18.68 15.67
CA GLY A 80 -5.17 18.96 14.31
C GLY A 80 -6.60 18.54 14.03
N CYS A 81 -6.92 18.52 12.74
CA CYS A 81 -8.21 18.12 12.24
C CYS A 81 -8.07 17.12 11.10
N MET A 82 -8.86 16.07 11.13
CA MET A 82 -9.03 15.12 10.03
C MET A 82 -10.35 15.39 9.32
N ALA A 83 -10.33 15.49 8.00
CA ALA A 83 -11.55 15.57 7.18
C ALA A 83 -11.95 14.19 6.67
N LEU A 84 -13.25 13.92 6.66
CA LEU A 84 -13.83 12.76 5.99
C LEU A 84 -14.33 13.15 4.59
N ARG A 85 -14.02 12.30 3.61
CA ARG A 85 -14.48 12.49 2.25
C ARG A 85 -15.96 12.12 2.10
N ASP A 86 -16.36 11.04 2.77
CA ASP A 86 -17.73 10.52 2.72
C ASP A 86 -18.47 10.82 4.05
N PRO A 87 -19.80 11.09 4.01
CA PRO A 87 -20.53 11.49 5.20
C PRO A 87 -20.73 10.31 6.17
N PRO A 88 -20.56 10.51 7.49
CA PRO A 88 -20.78 9.44 8.45
C PRO A 88 -22.27 9.11 8.60
N GLY A 89 -22.59 7.82 8.55
CA GLY A 89 -23.92 7.30 8.88
C GLY A 89 -24.18 7.28 10.39
N ALA A 90 -25.37 6.84 10.83
CA ALA A 90 -25.73 6.79 12.25
C ALA A 90 -24.75 5.94 13.08
N ARG A 91 -24.34 4.77 12.56
CA ARG A 91 -23.36 3.88 13.21
C ARG A 91 -21.98 4.53 13.31
N ASP A 92 -21.54 5.21 12.25
CA ASP A 92 -20.24 5.87 12.24
C ASP A 92 -20.20 7.02 13.24
N ARG A 93 -21.27 7.81 13.33
CA ARG A 93 -21.40 8.89 14.31
C ARG A 93 -21.37 8.35 15.74
N ALA A 94 -22.03 7.23 16.01
CA ALA A 94 -21.99 6.59 17.33
C ALA A 94 -20.57 6.13 17.70
N ALA A 95 -19.86 5.47 16.76
CA ALA A 95 -18.47 5.05 16.95
C ALA A 95 -17.54 6.24 17.21
N VAL A 96 -17.69 7.31 16.42
CA VAL A 96 -16.96 8.58 16.57
C VAL A 96 -17.22 9.22 17.94
N ARG A 97 -18.49 9.32 18.35
CA ARG A 97 -18.86 9.92 19.64
C ARG A 97 -18.27 9.18 20.83
N LEU A 98 -18.14 7.87 20.73
CA LEU A 98 -17.55 7.03 21.78
C LEU A 98 -16.01 6.94 21.70
N ASP A 99 -15.37 7.61 20.73
CA ASP A 99 -13.95 7.46 20.40
C ASP A 99 -13.53 5.99 20.20
N SER A 100 -14.47 5.16 19.74
CA SER A 100 -14.29 3.71 19.58
C SER A 100 -14.23 3.38 18.09
N GLY A 101 -13.05 3.00 17.61
CA GLY A 101 -12.85 2.68 16.19
C GLY A 101 -12.92 3.89 15.24
N VAL A 102 -12.57 5.10 15.72
CA VAL A 102 -12.47 6.31 14.89
C VAL A 102 -11.54 6.10 13.71
N GLU A 103 -10.41 5.43 13.91
CA GLU A 103 -9.46 5.10 12.83
C GLU A 103 -10.09 4.28 11.70
N ASP A 104 -10.91 3.28 12.04
CA ASP A 104 -11.57 2.43 11.05
C ASP A 104 -12.70 3.16 10.33
N VAL A 105 -13.43 4.03 11.04
CA VAL A 105 -14.42 4.94 10.44
C VAL A 105 -13.73 5.88 9.47
N ALA A 106 -12.65 6.55 9.90
CA ALA A 106 -11.86 7.45 9.07
C ALA A 106 -11.36 6.72 7.82
N ARG A 107 -10.74 5.56 7.99
CA ARG A 107 -10.22 4.76 6.87
C ARG A 107 -11.28 4.41 5.83
N ARG A 108 -12.47 3.98 6.30
CA ARG A 108 -13.61 3.60 5.45
C ARG A 108 -14.20 4.80 4.72
N LEU A 109 -14.30 5.96 5.39
CA LEU A 109 -14.92 7.18 4.86
C LEU A 109 -13.92 8.14 4.18
N GLY A 110 -12.75 7.62 3.78
CA GLY A 110 -11.75 8.38 3.05
C GLY A 110 -11.10 9.51 3.85
N GLY A 111 -10.94 9.30 5.16
CA GLY A 111 -10.29 10.21 6.10
C GLY A 111 -8.91 10.65 5.63
N ALA A 112 -8.65 11.94 5.76
CA ALA A 112 -7.40 12.60 5.40
C ALA A 112 -7.11 13.73 6.40
N TRP A 113 -5.86 13.84 6.84
CA TRP A 113 -5.45 14.93 7.70
C TRP A 113 -5.44 16.26 6.94
N ILE A 114 -5.88 17.32 7.62
CA ILE A 114 -5.96 18.66 7.04
C ILE A 114 -4.62 19.37 7.20
N GLY A 115 -4.07 19.88 6.09
CA GLY A 115 -2.85 20.68 6.09
C GLY A 115 -1.58 19.82 6.07
N GLU A 116 -1.36 19.04 7.13
CA GLU A 116 -0.14 18.26 7.33
C GLU A 116 -0.42 16.80 7.65
N LEU A 117 0.46 15.93 7.16
CA LEU A 117 0.46 14.50 7.41
C LEU A 117 1.86 14.05 7.86
N PRO A 118 2.06 13.76 9.16
CA PRO A 118 3.25 13.09 9.66
C PRO A 118 3.25 11.62 9.24
N ILE A 119 4.40 11.14 8.79
CA ILE A 119 4.63 9.77 8.30
C ILE A 119 5.93 9.27 8.92
N ASP A 120 5.84 8.13 9.60
CA ASP A 120 7.00 7.42 10.11
C ASP A 120 7.46 6.41 9.05
N LEU A 121 8.68 6.59 8.55
CA LEU A 121 9.35 5.69 7.62
C LEU A 121 10.34 4.82 8.40
N SER A 122 10.24 3.51 8.27
CA SER A 122 11.23 2.56 8.80
C SER A 122 12.04 1.99 7.64
N LEU A 123 13.33 2.33 7.59
CA LEU A 123 14.26 1.87 6.57
C LEU A 123 15.16 0.79 7.18
N ARG A 124 15.17 -0.41 6.62
CA ARG A 124 15.96 -1.53 7.14
C ARG A 124 16.87 -2.12 6.07
N GLY A 125 18.15 -2.27 6.38
CA GLY A 125 19.11 -2.93 5.50
C GLY A 125 18.93 -4.44 5.56
N GLY A 126 18.89 -5.09 4.39
CA GLY A 126 18.75 -6.54 4.28
C GLY A 126 20.10 -7.22 4.12
N SER A 127 20.29 -7.92 3.01
CA SER A 127 21.49 -8.73 2.72
C SER A 127 22.78 -7.92 2.49
N GLY A 128 22.76 -6.60 2.63
CA GLY A 128 23.93 -5.74 2.46
C GLY A 128 23.66 -4.28 2.81
N GLN A 129 24.68 -3.44 2.62
CA GLN A 129 24.57 -2.00 2.81
C GLN A 129 23.81 -1.37 1.64
N ALA A 130 22.77 -0.61 1.95
CA ALA A 130 21.97 0.09 0.96
C ALA A 130 21.97 1.59 1.25
N THR A 131 22.19 2.39 0.20
CA THR A 131 22.18 3.86 0.28
C THR A 131 20.90 4.38 -0.35
N ILE A 132 20.06 5.04 0.43
CA ILE A 132 18.89 5.75 -0.09
C ILE A 132 19.40 7.01 -0.82
N THR A 133 19.08 7.06 -2.11
CA THR A 133 19.52 8.12 -3.04
C THR A 133 18.39 9.08 -3.37
N GLY A 134 17.13 8.71 -3.09
CA GLY A 134 15.99 9.57 -3.32
C GLY A 134 14.75 9.08 -2.58
N ILE A 135 13.88 10.02 -2.23
CA ILE A 135 12.52 9.74 -1.75
C ILE A 135 11.59 10.57 -2.63
N GLU A 136 10.68 9.91 -3.32
CA GLU A 136 9.75 10.52 -4.26
C GLU A 136 8.32 10.36 -3.72
N ILE A 137 7.52 11.42 -3.83
CA ILE A 137 6.08 11.36 -3.60
C ILE A 137 5.38 11.25 -4.95
N ARG A 138 4.56 10.21 -5.12
CA ARG A 138 3.86 9.91 -6.37
C ARG A 138 2.35 10.04 -6.15
N PRO A 139 1.73 11.18 -6.52
CA PRO A 139 0.27 11.29 -6.54
C PRO A 139 -0.34 10.21 -7.44
N ARG A 140 -1.35 9.49 -6.95
CA ARG A 140 -2.04 8.45 -7.75
C ARG A 140 -2.92 9.06 -8.83
N GLU A 141 -3.54 10.18 -8.51
CA GLU A 141 -4.48 10.91 -9.38
C GLU A 141 -4.25 12.41 -9.23
N LYS A 142 -4.92 13.20 -10.09
CA LYS A 142 -4.97 14.66 -9.94
C LYS A 142 -5.68 15.04 -8.63
N ALA A 143 -5.28 16.17 -8.06
CA ALA A 143 -5.92 16.74 -6.87
C ALA A 143 -7.43 16.86 -7.07
N ARG A 144 -8.19 16.33 -6.10
CA ARG A 144 -9.64 16.45 -6.03
C ARG A 144 -10.02 17.66 -5.15
N PRO A 145 -11.29 18.11 -5.15
CA PRO A 145 -11.75 19.07 -4.15
C PRO A 145 -11.47 18.57 -2.73
N ALA A 146 -11.20 19.50 -1.81
CA ALA A 146 -10.93 19.17 -0.41
C ALA A 146 -12.07 18.32 0.21
N ALA A 147 -11.68 17.35 1.05
CA ALA A 147 -12.65 16.54 1.78
C ALA A 147 -13.48 17.44 2.70
N SER A 148 -14.81 17.33 2.63
CA SER A 148 -15.74 18.30 3.23
C SER A 148 -16.98 17.67 3.87
N ALA A 149 -17.09 16.33 3.90
CA ALA A 149 -18.29 15.68 4.40
C ALA A 149 -18.37 15.78 5.93
N ALA A 150 -17.26 15.58 6.64
CA ALA A 150 -17.16 15.87 8.06
C ALA A 150 -15.74 16.28 8.43
N VAL A 151 -15.57 16.89 9.60
CA VAL A 151 -14.25 17.16 10.19
C VAL A 151 -14.23 16.71 11.65
N LEU A 152 -13.13 16.08 12.07
CA LEU A 152 -12.86 15.64 13.42
C LEU A 152 -11.64 16.39 13.93
N CYS A 153 -11.80 17.26 14.90
CA CYS A 153 -10.71 18.09 15.44
C CYS A 153 -10.40 17.71 16.88
N HIS A 154 -9.11 17.71 17.23
CA HIS A 154 -8.66 17.50 18.59
C HIS A 154 -7.48 18.42 18.93
N SER A 155 -7.34 18.71 20.22
CA SER A 155 -6.17 19.38 20.79
C SER A 155 -5.34 18.34 21.53
N SER A 156 -4.03 18.44 21.45
CA SER A 156 -3.10 17.84 22.40
C SER A 156 -2.11 18.89 22.89
N ALA A 157 -1.53 18.64 24.06
CA ALA A 157 -0.45 19.42 24.65
C ALA A 157 0.95 18.84 24.32
N GLY A 158 1.02 17.94 23.34
CA GLY A 158 2.29 17.38 22.87
C GLY A 158 3.17 18.39 22.14
N THR A 159 4.45 18.06 22.01
CA THR A 159 5.38 18.78 21.14
C THR A 159 5.45 18.07 19.80
N PRO A 160 5.13 18.74 18.67
CA PRO A 160 5.13 18.10 17.37
C PRO A 160 6.51 17.48 17.10
N PRO A 161 6.55 16.27 16.51
CA PRO A 161 7.82 15.60 16.23
C PRO A 161 8.68 16.51 15.35
N VAL A 162 9.98 16.57 15.65
CA VAL A 162 10.93 17.32 14.82
C VAL A 162 11.03 16.59 13.48
N ALA A 163 10.37 17.15 12.46
CA ALA A 163 10.39 16.60 11.12
C ALA A 163 11.81 16.66 10.56
N GLN A 164 12.37 15.49 10.24
CA GLN A 164 13.67 15.39 9.60
C GLN A 164 13.55 15.61 8.09
N LEU A 165 12.44 15.15 7.51
CA LEU A 165 12.10 15.28 6.11
C LEU A 165 10.80 16.06 5.94
N THR A 166 10.72 16.90 4.91
CA THR A 166 9.49 17.64 4.57
C THR A 166 9.19 17.56 3.08
N ALA A 167 7.91 17.64 2.71
CA ALA A 167 7.51 17.75 1.32
C ALA A 167 6.22 18.56 1.18
N ASP A 168 6.23 19.54 0.28
CA ASP A 168 5.05 20.35 -0.07
C ASP A 168 4.40 19.78 -1.33
N LEU A 169 3.13 19.37 -1.22
CA LEU A 169 2.36 18.82 -2.34
C LEU A 169 1.67 19.86 -3.21
N ASP A 170 1.66 21.15 -2.83
CA ASP A 170 1.26 22.23 -3.73
C ASP A 170 2.35 22.47 -4.81
N ALA A 171 3.61 22.12 -4.52
CA ALA A 171 4.69 22.16 -5.49
C ALA A 171 4.56 21.03 -6.52
N THR A 172 4.71 21.35 -7.81
CA THR A 172 4.66 20.37 -8.90
C THR A 172 5.99 20.34 -9.66
N PRO A 173 6.76 19.23 -9.66
CA PRO A 173 6.54 18.01 -8.86
C PRO A 173 6.84 18.22 -7.36
N PRO A 174 6.24 17.43 -6.45
CA PRO A 174 6.60 17.48 -5.04
C PRO A 174 8.06 17.11 -4.82
N VAL A 175 8.76 17.84 -3.95
CA VAL A 175 10.17 17.61 -3.64
C VAL A 175 10.33 17.35 -2.14
N VAL A 176 10.91 16.20 -1.81
CA VAL A 176 11.32 15.88 -0.44
C VAL A 176 12.58 16.66 -0.10
N LYS A 177 12.60 17.28 1.07
CA LYS A 177 13.70 18.09 1.60
C LYS A 177 14.17 17.56 2.96
N ILE A 178 15.45 17.75 3.25
CA ILE A 178 16.09 17.52 4.55
C ILE A 178 16.84 18.78 4.95
N GLY A 179 16.56 19.32 6.15
CA GLY A 179 17.16 20.60 6.59
C GLY A 179 16.96 21.75 5.59
N GLY A 180 15.81 21.77 4.88
CA GLY A 180 15.47 22.78 3.86
C GLY A 180 16.09 22.57 2.47
N LYS A 181 17.03 21.63 2.32
CA LYS A 181 17.65 21.29 1.02
C LYS A 181 16.94 20.09 0.39
N ARG A 182 16.91 20.00 -0.94
CA ARG A 182 16.38 18.83 -1.64
C ARG A 182 17.14 17.56 -1.19
N TYR A 183 16.38 16.53 -0.83
CA TYR A 183 16.94 15.22 -0.51
C TYR A 183 17.54 14.58 -1.77
N GLY A 184 18.70 13.93 -1.64
CA GLY A 184 19.46 13.39 -2.76
C GLY A 184 20.52 14.34 -3.34
N ASP A 185 20.47 15.64 -3.04
CA ASP A 185 21.51 16.61 -3.44
C ASP A 185 22.69 16.59 -2.45
N GLY A 186 23.33 15.42 -2.30
CA GLY A 186 24.45 15.18 -1.38
C GLY A 186 24.06 14.77 0.03
N SER A 187 22.78 14.85 0.40
CA SER A 187 22.24 14.22 1.60
C SER A 187 21.72 12.83 1.26
N VAL A 188 22.37 11.80 1.82
CA VAL A 188 22.00 10.39 1.66
C VAL A 188 21.83 9.74 3.03
N ILE A 189 20.98 8.72 3.09
CA ILE A 189 20.87 7.86 4.27
C ILE A 189 21.44 6.51 3.86
N THR A 190 22.40 6.01 4.64
CA THR A 190 23.02 4.72 4.38
C THR A 190 22.65 3.78 5.52
N VAL A 191 22.08 2.62 5.17
CA VAL A 191 21.64 1.61 6.13
C VAL A 191 22.53 0.39 5.99
N ALA A 192 23.19 -0.02 7.07
CA ALA A 192 23.98 -1.23 7.12
C ALA A 192 23.11 -2.49 7.13
N ALA A 193 23.71 -3.65 6.87
CA ALA A 193 23.00 -4.92 6.91
C ALA A 193 22.42 -5.16 8.32
N GLY A 194 21.11 -5.43 8.40
CA GLY A 194 20.39 -5.63 9.66
C GLY A 194 20.08 -4.36 10.45
N GLU A 195 20.63 -3.21 10.08
CA GLU A 195 20.35 -1.92 10.72
C GLU A 195 18.94 -1.45 10.35
N GLN A 196 18.28 -0.78 11.30
CA GLN A 196 17.00 -0.12 11.09
C GLN A 196 17.12 1.36 11.47
N ILE A 197 16.78 2.24 10.54
CA ILE A 197 16.82 3.69 10.71
C ILE A 197 15.38 4.23 10.62
N PRO A 198 14.87 4.88 11.69
CA PRO A 198 13.63 5.64 11.60
C PRO A 198 13.87 6.97 10.88
N ALA A 199 12.98 7.35 9.99
CA ALA A 199 12.96 8.66 9.35
C ALA A 199 11.55 9.25 9.43
N HIS A 200 11.46 10.52 9.84
CA HIS A 200 10.18 11.21 10.01
C HIS A 200 9.95 12.17 8.84
N LEU A 201 8.93 11.91 8.03
CA LEU A 201 8.50 12.74 6.91
C LEU A 201 7.21 13.47 7.26
N VAL A 202 7.19 14.79 7.11
CA VAL A 202 5.95 15.57 7.14
C VAL A 202 5.62 16.01 5.73
N VAL A 203 4.42 15.63 5.28
CA VAL A 203 3.88 16.06 3.99
C VAL A 203 2.85 17.15 4.24
N SER A 204 2.94 18.26 3.52
CA SER A 204 2.00 19.38 3.64
C SER A 204 1.25 19.65 2.34
N ILE A 205 0.04 20.18 2.46
CA ILE A 205 -0.81 20.62 1.37
C ILE A 205 -1.73 21.74 1.86
N THR A 206 -1.98 22.75 1.04
CA THR A 206 -2.91 23.83 1.35
C THR A 206 -4.23 23.71 0.60
N ARG A 207 -4.29 22.95 -0.50
CA ARG A 207 -5.48 22.88 -1.37
C ARG A 207 -5.75 21.48 -1.89
N GLY A 208 -7.04 21.14 -1.95
CA GLY A 208 -7.52 19.91 -2.55
C GLY A 208 -7.28 18.67 -1.70
N TYR A 209 -7.66 17.51 -2.22
CA TYR A 209 -7.50 16.20 -1.63
C TYR A 209 -6.57 15.36 -2.51
N LEU A 210 -5.56 14.73 -1.90
CA LEU A 210 -4.60 13.88 -2.60
C LEU A 210 -4.48 12.50 -1.95
N GLU A 211 -4.46 11.50 -2.83
CA GLU A 211 -3.98 10.15 -2.52
C GLU A 211 -2.62 9.98 -3.20
N PHE A 212 -1.62 9.52 -2.45
CA PHE A 212 -0.25 9.38 -2.95
C PHE A 212 0.45 8.16 -2.38
N ASP A 213 1.46 7.68 -3.10
CA ASP A 213 2.39 6.66 -2.65
C ASP A 213 3.78 7.28 -2.44
N ILE A 214 4.58 6.67 -1.58
CA ILE A 214 5.98 7.05 -1.39
C ILE A 214 6.85 6.03 -2.12
N ALA A 215 7.83 6.49 -2.88
CA ALA A 215 8.81 5.64 -3.53
C ALA A 215 10.21 5.96 -3.02
N VAL A 216 10.85 4.98 -2.38
CA VAL A 216 12.23 5.07 -1.89
C VAL A 216 13.15 4.53 -2.98
N ARG A 217 14.10 5.34 -3.43
CA ARG A 217 15.14 4.95 -4.39
C ARG A 217 16.42 4.64 -3.64
N TYR A 218 16.99 3.46 -3.87
CA TYR A 218 18.21 3.03 -3.19
C TYR A 218 19.21 2.40 -4.16
N ALA A 219 20.49 2.51 -3.83
CA ALA A 219 21.60 1.85 -4.51
C ALA A 219 22.23 0.80 -3.57
N HIS A 220 22.64 -0.34 -4.13
CA HIS A 220 23.26 -1.45 -3.40
C HIS A 220 24.30 -2.17 -4.28
N ARG A 221 25.49 -2.45 -3.72
CA ARG A 221 26.60 -3.20 -4.38
C ARG A 221 26.90 -2.76 -5.83
N ASN A 222 27.03 -1.46 -6.07
CA ASN A 222 27.31 -0.86 -7.38
C ASN A 222 26.28 -1.18 -8.48
N LYS A 223 25.07 -1.63 -8.11
CA LYS A 223 23.97 -1.80 -9.06
C LYS A 223 23.27 -0.47 -9.32
N ALA A 224 22.56 -0.41 -10.45
CA ALA A 224 21.64 0.68 -10.75
C ALA A 224 20.63 0.86 -9.60
N ALA A 225 20.23 2.12 -9.37
CA ALA A 225 19.29 2.41 -8.29
C ALA A 225 17.94 1.74 -8.55
N GLU A 226 17.44 1.02 -7.55
CA GLU A 226 16.14 0.37 -7.54
C GLU A 226 15.12 1.26 -6.80
N SER A 227 13.82 1.05 -7.04
CA SER A 227 12.74 1.82 -6.42
C SER A 227 11.78 0.89 -5.69
N LEU A 228 11.56 1.17 -4.41
CA LEU A 228 10.61 0.47 -3.55
C LEU A 228 9.43 1.39 -3.25
N VAL A 229 8.22 0.97 -3.63
CA VAL A 229 6.99 1.69 -3.28
C VAL A 229 6.56 1.27 -1.89
N VAL A 230 6.27 2.25 -1.04
CA VAL A 230 5.86 2.09 0.34
C VAL A 230 4.43 2.60 0.50
N TYR A 231 3.64 1.85 1.25
CA TYR A 231 2.21 2.08 1.47
C TYR A 231 1.94 2.40 2.94
N ASP A 232 0.76 2.97 3.21
CA ASP A 232 0.32 3.30 4.56
C ASP A 232 -0.10 2.06 5.36
N GLY A 233 0.73 1.64 6.31
CA GLY A 233 0.51 0.48 7.17
C GLY A 233 0.92 -0.84 6.50
N ASP A 234 0.02 -1.84 6.50
CA ASP A 234 0.33 -3.17 5.95
C ASP A 234 0.56 -3.11 4.41
N PRO A 235 1.75 -3.45 3.92
CA PRO A 235 2.07 -3.40 2.49
C PRO A 235 1.19 -4.33 1.63
N LYS A 236 0.60 -5.39 2.20
CA LYS A 236 -0.31 -6.29 1.48
C LYS A 236 -1.60 -5.59 1.06
N LEU A 237 -1.99 -4.54 1.78
CA LEU A 237 -3.23 -3.81 1.54
C LEU A 237 -3.06 -2.68 0.52
N LYS A 238 -1.81 -2.33 0.16
CA LYS A 238 -1.47 -1.30 -0.84
C LYS A 238 -2.21 0.03 -0.64
N ARG A 239 -2.40 0.44 0.61
CA ARG A 239 -3.16 1.64 0.97
C ARG A 239 -2.36 2.91 0.65
N PRO A 240 -2.97 3.90 -0.04
CA PRO A 240 -2.31 5.17 -0.26
C PRO A 240 -2.30 6.01 1.02
N PHE A 241 -1.34 6.93 1.10
CA PHE A 241 -1.41 8.05 2.03
C PHE A 241 -2.46 9.06 1.56
N ARG A 242 -3.07 9.77 2.51
CA ARG A 242 -4.17 10.70 2.24
C ARG A 242 -3.97 11.99 3.01
N VAL A 243 -3.96 13.10 2.30
CA VAL A 243 -3.88 14.44 2.88
C VAL A 243 -4.82 15.38 2.13
N THR A 244 -5.36 16.38 2.82
CA THR A 244 -6.25 17.37 2.21
C THR A 244 -5.95 18.76 2.71
N GLY A 245 -6.17 19.78 1.88
CA GLY A 245 -6.28 21.15 2.35
C GLY A 245 -7.60 21.37 3.09
N PRO A 246 -7.75 22.50 3.81
CA PRO A 246 -9.00 22.89 4.44
C PRO A 246 -10.11 23.09 3.38
N ALA A 247 -11.32 22.64 3.70
CA ALA A 247 -12.51 22.93 2.92
C ALA A 247 -13.15 24.23 3.40
N PRO A 248 -13.81 25.01 2.50
CA PRO A 248 -14.48 26.24 2.88
C PRO A 248 -15.65 26.01 3.83
N ARG A 249 -16.27 24.83 3.80
CA ARG A 249 -17.39 24.40 4.64
C ARG A 249 -17.33 22.88 4.86
N TYR A 250 -17.73 22.45 6.05
CA TYR A 250 -17.91 21.04 6.41
C TYR A 250 -19.39 20.79 6.75
N ARG A 251 -19.94 19.62 6.37
CA ARG A 251 -21.35 19.31 6.65
C ARG A 251 -21.60 18.97 8.13
N SER A 252 -20.67 18.25 8.74
CA SER A 252 -20.66 17.97 10.18
C SER A 252 -19.29 18.28 10.76
N ILE A 253 -19.26 18.77 12.00
CA ILE A 253 -18.04 19.15 12.70
C ILE A 253 -18.05 18.43 14.03
N PHE A 254 -16.98 17.72 14.34
CA PHE A 254 -16.80 17.03 15.60
C PHE A 254 -15.55 17.52 16.30
N VAL A 255 -15.63 17.73 17.60
CA VAL A 255 -14.51 18.20 18.42
C VAL A 255 -14.29 17.25 19.59
N LYS A 256 -13.05 16.81 19.78
CA LYS A 256 -12.67 15.88 20.84
C LYS A 256 -12.82 16.51 22.23
N GLY A 257 -13.51 15.79 23.10
CA GLY A 257 -13.65 15.96 24.55
C GLY A 257 -13.39 14.60 25.22
N SER A 258 -14.39 14.03 25.91
CA SER A 258 -14.36 12.61 26.34
C SER A 258 -14.56 11.63 25.18
N GLY A 259 -15.05 12.13 24.05
CA GLY A 259 -15.11 11.50 22.74
C GLY A 259 -15.29 12.60 21.68
N TYR A 260 -15.76 12.29 20.47
CA TYR A 260 -15.99 13.32 19.45
C TYR A 260 -17.45 13.79 19.44
N ASP A 261 -17.71 14.94 20.06
CA ASP A 261 -19.05 15.55 20.07
C ASP A 261 -19.26 16.47 18.88
N GLU A 262 -20.48 16.50 18.35
CA GLU A 262 -20.85 17.44 17.29
C GLU A 262 -20.76 18.88 17.81
N ALA A 263 -20.18 19.75 17.00
CA ALA A 263 -19.80 21.10 17.39
C ALA A 263 -20.26 22.12 16.35
N THR A 264 -20.43 23.36 16.80
CA THR A 264 -20.69 24.50 15.92
C THR A 264 -19.41 24.98 15.25
N VAL A 265 -19.54 25.69 14.12
CA VAL A 265 -18.41 26.34 13.41
C VAL A 265 -17.57 27.19 14.37
N ARG A 266 -18.22 27.98 15.23
CA ARG A 266 -17.55 28.86 16.20
C ARG A 266 -16.63 28.10 17.16
N LYS A 267 -17.02 26.90 17.60
CA LYS A 267 -16.20 26.06 18.48
C LYS A 267 -15.01 25.44 17.72
N ALA A 268 -15.15 25.18 16.42
CA ALA A 268 -14.08 24.65 15.58
C ALA A 268 -13.06 25.70 15.12
N CYS A 269 -13.40 26.99 15.16
CA CYS A 269 -12.51 28.10 14.81
C CYS A 269 -11.18 28.11 15.57
N ARG A 270 -11.13 27.49 16.76
CA ARG A 270 -9.89 27.34 17.54
C ARG A 270 -8.88 26.36 16.93
N PHE A 271 -9.33 25.52 15.99
CA PHE A 271 -8.49 24.49 15.35
C PHE A 271 -8.28 24.75 13.86
N LEU A 272 -9.30 25.26 13.17
CA LEU A 272 -9.27 25.47 11.73
C LEU A 272 -9.93 26.81 11.39
N PRO A 273 -9.31 27.68 10.57
CA PRO A 273 -9.91 28.92 10.12
C PRO A 273 -11.03 28.63 9.12
N LEU A 274 -12.26 28.49 9.62
CA LEU A 274 -13.46 28.23 8.83
C LEU A 274 -14.16 29.54 8.45
N LYS A 275 -14.94 29.52 7.36
CA LYS A 275 -15.83 30.63 7.03
C LYS A 275 -16.93 30.77 8.09
N GLY A 276 -17.01 31.91 8.78
CA GLY A 276 -17.95 32.13 9.90
C GLY A 276 -17.29 32.02 11.28
N CYS A 277 -15.98 31.73 11.31
CA CYS A 277 -15.07 32.53 12.12
C CYS A 277 -15.01 33.95 11.51
#